data_AF-M0M1M4-F1
#
_entry.id   AF-M0M1M4-F1
#
_cell.length_a   1.000
_cell.length_b   1.000
_cell.length_c   1.000
_cell.angle_alpha   90.00
_cell.angle_beta   90.00
_cell.angle_gamma   90.00
#
_symmetry.space_group_name_H-M   'P 1'
#
loop_
_entity.id
_entity.type
_entity.pdbx_description
1 polymer ?
#
loop_
_entity_poly.entity_id
_entity_poly.type
_entity_poly.pdbx_seq_one_letter_code
_entity_poly.pdbx_strand_id
1 'polypeptide(L)'
;MRPDVGSRDVIVVATADFALYHGVVAELRDRGVAFTTVEPGDDLPERTRVVIAGAEEDPRPEDASEVDLVQADPDAPRKGVDAALSVVRDGGRTVIGVDPGNKPGIAVLSGEVCVAAFQVPVADAPGVIEDEVADAVDPIVRIGDGARIVGASLIDDLDMPVELVDETGTTPHLGTGARGMGDVLAAVNIARLAGERVTQRTIEPTAGELDVIKARSRERSPTNREIDEVLAREVAAGELTIEEALAEHRDS
;
A
#
# COMPACT_ATOMS: atom_id res chain seq x y z
N MET A 1 -8.42 27.17 37.81
CA MET A 1 -7.38 26.22 37.35
C MET A 1 -7.97 25.51 36.14
N ARG A 2 -7.56 25.90 34.94
CA ARG A 2 -7.96 25.23 33.70
C ARG A 2 -7.13 23.94 33.59
N PRO A 3 -7.69 22.83 33.08
CA PRO A 3 -6.91 21.61 32.91
C PRO A 3 -5.80 21.86 31.88
N ASP A 4 -4.65 21.26 32.15
CA ASP A 4 -3.48 21.20 31.30
C ASP A 4 -3.86 20.56 29.95
N VAL A 5 -3.61 21.28 28.86
CA VAL A 5 -3.78 20.82 27.48
C VAL A 5 -2.42 20.96 26.82
N GLY A 6 -1.54 19.99 27.06
CA GLY A 6 -0.24 19.82 26.42
C GLY A 6 0.35 18.48 26.88
N SER A 7 0.91 17.59 26.05
CA SER A 7 1.22 17.63 24.62
C SER A 7 1.17 16.19 24.07
N ARG A 8 0.78 16.02 22.80
CA ARG A 8 0.40 14.76 22.14
C ARG A 8 1.46 14.28 21.16
N ASP A 9 2.74 14.29 21.54
CA ASP A 9 3.80 14.22 20.54
C ASP A 9 4.24 12.77 20.31
N VAL A 10 3.70 12.19 19.24
CA VAL A 10 3.98 10.82 18.78
C VAL A 10 4.99 10.82 17.62
N ILE A 11 5.09 11.94 16.90
CA ILE A 11 5.97 12.15 15.75
C ILE A 11 7.03 13.20 16.12
N VAL A 12 8.29 12.88 15.88
CA VAL A 12 9.43 13.79 16.03
C VAL A 12 10.07 14.01 14.66
N VAL A 13 10.39 15.26 14.33
CA VAL A 13 11.20 15.59 13.15
C VAL A 13 12.61 15.92 13.63
N ALA A 14 13.59 15.12 13.19
CA ALA A 14 15.00 15.28 13.55
C ALA A 14 15.85 15.26 12.28
N THR A 15 16.16 16.43 11.74
CA THR A 15 16.96 16.55 10.51
C THR A 15 17.75 17.85 10.50
N ALA A 16 18.99 17.80 10.00
CA ALA A 16 19.81 18.96 9.70
C ALA A 16 19.53 19.53 8.28
N ASP A 17 18.81 18.79 7.43
CA ASP A 17 18.44 19.24 6.09
C ASP A 17 17.28 20.24 6.16
N PHE A 18 17.57 21.48 5.78
CA PHE A 18 16.62 22.58 5.80
C PHE A 18 15.43 22.39 4.83
N ALA A 19 15.69 21.84 3.63
CA ALA A 19 14.63 21.60 2.65
C ALA A 19 13.66 20.53 3.14
N LEU A 20 14.20 19.43 3.67
CA LEU A 20 13.40 18.36 4.25
C LEU A 20 12.61 18.84 5.47
N TYR A 21 13.27 19.54 6.40
CA TYR A 21 12.63 20.08 7.59
C TYR A 21 11.40 20.91 7.22
N HIS A 22 11.57 21.87 6.31
CA HIS A 22 10.46 22.74 5.91
C HIS A 22 9.37 22.01 5.15
N GLY A 23 9.73 21.07 4.27
CA GLY A 23 8.76 20.24 3.55
C GLY A 23 7.89 19.40 4.49
N VAL A 24 8.51 18.67 5.41
CA VAL A 24 7.82 17.79 6.37
C VAL A 24 6.98 18.61 7.35
N VAL A 25 7.53 19.70 7.91
CA VAL A 25 6.81 20.57 8.84
C VAL A 25 5.60 21.23 8.18
N ALA A 26 5.70 21.64 6.91
CA ALA A 26 4.57 22.18 6.18
C ALA A 26 3.46 21.13 6.02
N GLU A 27 3.79 19.94 5.52
CA GLU A 27 2.84 18.83 5.34
C GLU A 27 2.14 18.42 6.65
N LEU A 28 2.88 18.30 7.76
CA LEU A 28 2.29 17.95 9.07
C LEU A 28 1.34 19.04 9.58
N ARG A 29 1.67 20.31 9.40
CA ARG A 29 0.83 21.45 9.80
C ARG A 29 -0.43 21.57 8.96
N ASP A 30 -0.31 21.43 7.65
CA ASP A 30 -1.43 21.50 6.72
C ASP A 30 -2.49 20.42 7.03
N ARG A 31 -2.05 19.30 7.61
CA ARG A 31 -2.90 18.17 8.03
C ARG A 31 -3.33 18.22 9.50
N GLY A 32 -2.90 19.23 10.27
CA GLY A 32 -3.24 19.39 11.68
C GLY A 32 -2.70 18.28 12.59
N VAL A 33 -1.58 17.66 12.23
CA VAL A 33 -0.94 16.57 12.97
C VAL A 33 -0.11 17.15 14.12
N ALA A 34 -0.17 16.52 15.29
CA ALA A 34 0.70 16.87 16.42
C ALA A 34 2.10 16.28 16.21
N PHE A 35 3.12 17.13 16.29
CA PHE A 35 4.53 16.74 16.15
C PHE A 35 5.41 17.68 16.97
N THR A 36 6.63 17.23 17.25
CA THR A 36 7.69 18.08 17.79
C THR A 36 8.96 17.97 16.93
N THR A 37 9.92 18.84 17.19
CA THR A 37 11.19 18.94 16.46
C THR A 37 12.33 18.89 17.46
N VAL A 38 13.37 18.11 17.19
CA VAL A 38 14.58 18.01 18.01
C VAL A 38 15.81 18.13 17.12
N GLU A 39 16.95 18.53 17.70
CA GLU A 39 18.21 18.49 16.95
C GLU A 39 18.68 17.02 16.80
N PRO A 40 19.33 16.65 15.68
CA PRO A 40 19.88 15.30 15.53
C PRO A 40 20.83 14.93 16.67
N GLY A 41 20.60 13.76 17.30
CA GLY A 41 21.38 13.28 18.44
C GLY A 41 20.90 13.76 19.82
N ASP A 42 19.91 14.65 19.89
CA ASP A 42 19.28 15.03 21.17
C ASP A 42 18.35 13.93 21.70
N ASP A 43 18.07 13.99 23.00
CA ASP A 43 17.11 13.11 23.66
C ASP A 43 15.71 13.22 23.04
N LEU A 44 15.10 12.08 22.74
CA LEU A 44 13.74 12.01 22.24
C LEU A 44 12.74 12.13 23.41
N PRO A 45 11.60 12.83 23.21
CA PRO A 45 10.50 12.80 24.18
C PRO A 45 10.02 11.36 24.45
N GLU A 46 9.65 11.07 25.71
CA GLU A 46 9.27 9.72 26.16
C GLU A 46 8.11 9.08 25.37
N ARG A 47 7.26 9.87 24.71
CA ARG A 47 6.07 9.39 23.96
C ARG A 47 6.30 9.27 22.45
N THR A 48 7.54 9.46 21.99
CA THR A 48 7.88 9.34 20.58
C THR A 48 7.61 7.91 20.10
N ARG A 49 6.82 7.76 19.03
CA ARG A 49 6.71 6.49 18.30
C ARG A 49 7.53 6.46 17.03
N VAL A 50 7.66 7.61 16.37
CA VAL A 50 8.34 7.69 15.08
C VAL A 50 9.16 8.97 14.97
N VAL A 51 10.35 8.83 14.40
CA VAL A 51 11.23 9.93 14.01
C VAL A 51 11.25 10.03 12.49
N ILE A 52 11.12 11.25 11.96
CA ILE A 52 11.31 11.55 10.53
C ILE A 52 12.67 12.22 10.36
N ALA A 53 13.51 11.64 9.50
CA ALA A 53 14.88 12.09 9.24
C ALA A 53 15.24 12.01 7.76
N GLY A 54 16.37 12.59 7.37
CA GLY A 54 16.94 12.42 6.02
C GLY A 54 17.46 11.01 5.79
N ALA A 55 17.55 10.58 4.53
CA ALA A 55 17.91 9.21 4.16
C ALA A 55 19.34 8.77 4.57
N GLU A 56 20.24 9.71 4.82
CA GLU A 56 21.66 9.41 5.03
C GLU A 56 22.08 9.30 6.50
N GLU A 57 21.20 9.61 7.47
CA GLU A 57 21.54 9.66 8.89
C GLU A 57 20.42 9.07 9.77
N ASP A 58 20.81 8.29 10.79
CA ASP A 58 19.93 7.91 11.90
C ASP A 58 20.17 8.90 13.06
N PRO A 59 19.26 9.86 13.29
CA PRO A 59 19.43 10.87 14.32
C PRO A 59 18.99 10.39 15.71
N ARG A 60 18.51 9.15 15.84
CA ARG A 60 18.03 8.61 17.12
C ARG A 60 19.22 8.34 18.05
N PRO A 61 19.09 8.60 19.36
CA PRO A 61 20.08 8.15 20.33
C PRO A 61 20.12 6.61 20.38
N GLU A 62 21.27 6.04 20.76
CA GLU A 62 21.50 4.57 20.74
C GLU A 62 20.45 3.79 21.56
N ASP A 63 19.94 4.41 22.62
CA ASP A 63 18.95 3.82 23.54
C ASP A 63 17.50 3.90 23.00
N ALA A 64 17.27 4.52 21.85
CA ALA A 64 15.93 4.72 21.26
C ALA A 64 15.66 3.82 20.03
N SER A 65 16.31 2.65 19.96
CA SER A 65 16.13 1.69 18.86
C SER A 65 14.71 1.12 18.73
N GLU A 66 13.88 1.22 19.78
CA GLU A 66 12.47 0.80 19.77
C GLU A 66 11.53 1.82 19.10
N VAL A 67 12.01 3.05 18.82
CA VAL A 67 11.26 4.10 18.14
C VAL A 67 11.46 3.95 16.65
N ASP A 68 10.39 3.86 15.85
CA ASP A 68 10.49 3.70 14.39
C ASP A 68 11.17 4.90 13.71
N LEU A 69 11.87 4.66 12.59
CA LEU A 69 12.59 5.70 11.84
C LEU A 69 12.12 5.73 10.39
N VAL A 70 11.46 6.82 10.05
CA VAL A 70 11.06 7.12 8.67
C VAL A 70 12.11 7.99 8.01
N GLN A 71 12.80 7.40 7.03
CA GLN A 71 13.67 8.14 6.11
C GLN A 71 12.82 8.85 5.04
N ALA A 72 13.00 10.16 4.95
CA ALA A 72 12.26 11.02 4.03
C ALA A 72 13.19 11.71 3.03
N ASP A 73 12.71 11.81 1.80
CA ASP A 73 13.38 12.50 0.70
C ASP A 73 12.99 13.99 0.73
N PRO A 74 13.97 14.93 0.73
CA PRO A 74 13.69 16.37 0.65
C PRO A 74 12.82 16.78 -0.54
N ASP A 75 12.90 16.05 -1.67
CA ASP A 75 12.12 16.31 -2.87
C ASP A 75 10.71 15.67 -2.81
N ALA A 76 10.45 14.81 -1.82
CA ALA A 76 9.16 14.14 -1.62
C ALA A 76 8.73 14.09 -0.13
N PRO A 77 8.63 15.24 0.56
CA PRO A 77 8.34 15.30 2.00
C PRO A 77 6.99 14.67 2.36
N ARG A 78 6.01 14.78 1.44
CA ARG A 78 4.70 14.15 1.56
C ARG A 78 4.79 12.65 1.84
N LYS A 79 5.68 11.93 1.13
CA LYS A 79 5.85 10.48 1.31
C LYS A 79 6.37 10.14 2.70
N GLY A 80 7.32 10.91 3.21
CA GLY A 80 7.85 10.74 4.56
C GLY A 80 6.77 10.96 5.63
N VAL A 81 5.93 11.99 5.46
CA VAL A 81 4.79 12.23 6.36
C VAL A 81 3.76 11.11 6.27
N ASP A 82 3.44 10.63 5.07
CA ASP A 82 2.49 9.54 4.88
C ASP A 82 2.97 8.26 5.58
N ALA A 83 4.26 7.93 5.46
CA ALA A 83 4.87 6.79 6.14
C ALA A 83 4.87 6.94 7.67
N ALA A 84 5.23 8.11 8.21
CA ALA A 84 5.23 8.35 9.65
C ALA A 84 3.82 8.27 10.25
N LEU A 85 2.82 8.83 9.56
CA LEU A 85 1.43 8.71 9.96
C LEU A 85 0.95 7.25 9.94
N SER A 86 1.47 6.45 9.01
CA SER A 86 1.23 5.02 8.95
C SER A 86 1.68 4.32 10.22
N VAL A 87 2.95 4.52 10.60
CA VAL A 87 3.53 3.97 11.84
C VAL A 87 2.70 4.34 13.07
N VAL A 88 2.31 5.62 13.19
CA VAL A 88 1.52 6.09 14.34
C VAL A 88 0.16 5.40 14.45
N ARG A 89 -0.51 5.18 13.30
CA ARG A 89 -1.81 4.49 13.25
C ARG A 89 -1.67 2.99 13.47
N ASP A 90 -0.63 2.40 12.93
CA ASP A 90 -0.47 0.95 12.86
C ASP A 90 0.06 0.37 14.17
N GLY A 91 0.91 1.09 14.91
CA GLY A 91 1.29 0.72 16.28
C GLY A 91 1.83 -0.71 16.42
N GLY A 92 2.52 -1.22 15.40
CA GLY A 92 3.05 -2.59 15.34
C GLY A 92 2.07 -3.67 14.87
N ARG A 93 0.86 -3.32 14.41
CA ARG A 93 -0.08 -4.28 13.80
C ARG A 93 0.49 -4.88 12.52
N THR A 94 0.01 -6.07 12.15
CA THR A 94 0.35 -6.70 10.88
C THR A 94 -0.31 -5.93 9.74
N VAL A 95 0.51 -5.49 8.78
CA VAL A 95 0.03 -4.81 7.57
C VAL A 95 0.37 -5.66 6.36
N ILE A 96 -0.61 -5.89 5.51
CA ILE A 96 -0.39 -6.57 4.23
C ILE A 96 -0.50 -5.55 3.12
N GLY A 97 0.56 -5.36 2.34
CA GLY A 97 0.50 -4.60 1.10
C GLY A 97 0.22 -5.52 -0.08
N VAL A 98 -0.63 -5.07 -1.00
CA VAL A 98 -1.01 -5.79 -2.20
C VAL A 98 -0.88 -4.87 -3.41
N ASP A 99 0.04 -5.21 -4.32
CA ASP A 99 0.10 -4.61 -5.66
C ASP A 99 -0.78 -5.43 -6.61
N PRO A 100 -1.94 -4.92 -7.04
CA PRO A 100 -2.89 -5.73 -7.80
C PRO A 100 -2.41 -5.99 -9.23
N GLY A 101 -2.77 -7.15 -9.76
CA GLY A 101 -2.42 -7.54 -11.13
C GLY A 101 -2.76 -9.00 -11.39
N ASN A 102 -2.29 -9.55 -12.51
CA ASN A 102 -2.55 -10.96 -12.85
C ASN A 102 -1.97 -11.94 -11.82
N LYS A 103 -0.84 -11.57 -11.23
CA LYS A 103 -0.20 -12.24 -10.10
C LYS A 103 0.14 -11.19 -9.06
N PRO A 104 -0.80 -10.84 -8.16
CA PRO A 104 -0.58 -9.78 -7.20
C PRO A 104 0.72 -9.97 -6.43
N GLY A 105 1.47 -8.89 -6.26
CA GLY A 105 2.54 -8.83 -5.28
C GLY A 105 1.93 -8.70 -3.89
N ILE A 106 2.38 -9.50 -2.94
CA ILE A 106 1.91 -9.48 -1.55
C ILE A 106 3.13 -9.30 -0.65
N ALA A 107 3.03 -8.39 0.32
CA ALA A 107 4.05 -8.16 1.33
C ALA A 107 3.41 -8.10 2.72
N VAL A 108 3.95 -8.85 3.67
CA VAL A 108 3.52 -8.87 5.07
C VAL A 108 4.54 -8.09 5.91
N LEU A 109 4.07 -7.05 6.59
CA LEU A 109 4.87 -6.18 7.44
C LEU A 109 4.44 -6.31 8.89
N SER A 110 5.44 -6.32 9.79
CA SER A 110 5.28 -6.14 11.23
C SER A 110 6.08 -4.92 11.64
N GLY A 111 5.40 -3.79 11.86
CA GLY A 111 6.07 -2.49 11.93
C GLY A 111 6.73 -2.15 10.58
N GLU A 112 8.01 -1.77 10.60
CA GLU A 112 8.76 -1.43 9.37
C GLU A 112 9.38 -2.64 8.64
N VAL A 113 9.40 -3.80 9.30
CA VAL A 113 10.07 -5.01 8.82
C VAL A 113 9.14 -5.80 7.92
N CYS A 114 9.56 -5.99 6.67
CA CYS A 114 8.92 -6.94 5.76
C CYS A 114 9.36 -8.37 6.15
N VAL A 115 8.42 -9.17 6.64
CA VAL A 115 8.68 -10.54 7.11
C VAL A 115 8.42 -11.58 6.03
N ALA A 116 7.54 -11.27 5.07
CA ALA A 116 7.27 -12.11 3.91
C ALA A 116 6.93 -11.23 2.70
N ALA A 117 7.36 -11.64 1.51
CA ALA A 117 7.03 -10.97 0.28
C ALA A 117 7.05 -11.97 -0.89
N PHE A 118 5.95 -12.07 -1.64
CA PHE A 118 5.77 -13.10 -2.66
C PHE A 118 4.72 -12.69 -3.70
N GLN A 119 4.52 -13.52 -4.72
CA GLN A 119 3.45 -13.36 -5.70
C GLN A 119 2.61 -14.64 -5.74
N VAL A 120 1.30 -14.47 -5.90
CA VAL A 120 0.36 -15.58 -6.08
C VAL A 120 -0.57 -15.30 -7.25
N PRO A 121 -1.20 -16.31 -7.87
CA PRO A 121 -2.30 -16.07 -8.79
C PRO A 121 -3.42 -15.27 -8.10
N VAL A 122 -4.05 -14.34 -8.83
CA VAL A 122 -5.11 -13.47 -8.26
C VAL A 122 -6.23 -14.25 -7.55
N ALA A 123 -6.61 -15.41 -8.08
CA ALA A 123 -7.65 -16.26 -7.49
C ALA A 123 -7.25 -16.88 -6.14
N ASP A 124 -5.94 -17.02 -5.88
CA ASP A 124 -5.42 -17.57 -4.64
C ASP A 124 -5.12 -16.46 -3.61
N ALA A 125 -5.11 -15.19 -4.02
CA ALA A 125 -4.66 -14.08 -3.18
C ALA A 125 -5.51 -13.90 -1.90
N PRO A 126 -6.85 -13.91 -1.94
CA PRO A 126 -7.65 -13.75 -0.72
C PRO A 126 -7.34 -14.81 0.34
N GLY A 127 -7.33 -16.10 -0.04
CA GLY A 127 -7.04 -17.19 0.89
C GLY A 127 -5.63 -17.13 1.46
N VAL A 128 -4.64 -16.75 0.66
CA VAL A 128 -3.26 -16.58 1.15
C VAL A 128 -3.15 -15.40 2.12
N ILE A 129 -3.84 -14.29 1.86
CA ILE A 129 -3.87 -13.14 2.77
C ILE A 129 -4.53 -13.54 4.09
N GLU A 130 -5.65 -14.27 4.05
CA GLU A 130 -6.35 -14.78 5.23
C GLU A 130 -5.46 -15.69 6.08
N ASP A 131 -4.72 -16.61 5.45
CA ASP A 131 -3.79 -17.50 6.12
C ASP A 131 -2.66 -16.71 6.82
N GLU A 132 -2.11 -15.68 6.19
CA GLU A 132 -1.03 -14.84 6.76
C GLU A 132 -1.50 -13.98 7.95
N VAL A 133 -2.80 -13.64 8.02
CA VAL A 133 -3.36 -12.82 9.12
C VAL A 133 -4.10 -13.60 10.20
N ALA A 134 -4.20 -14.93 10.07
CA ALA A 134 -5.04 -15.74 10.95
C ALA A 134 -4.75 -15.55 12.46
N ASP A 135 -3.47 -15.35 12.82
CA ASP A 135 -3.02 -15.12 14.20
C ASP A 135 -2.73 -13.65 14.53
N ALA A 136 -2.92 -12.74 13.57
CA ALA A 136 -2.63 -11.33 13.73
C ALA A 136 -3.70 -10.60 14.55
N VAL A 137 -3.26 -9.68 15.40
CA VAL A 137 -4.15 -8.80 16.17
C VAL A 137 -4.42 -7.53 15.35
N ASP A 138 -5.68 -7.31 14.98
CA ASP A 138 -6.13 -6.15 14.18
C ASP A 138 -5.36 -5.95 12.86
N PRO A 139 -5.28 -6.97 11.99
CA PRO A 139 -4.58 -6.87 10.71
C PRO A 139 -5.27 -5.87 9.79
N ILE A 140 -4.49 -5.30 8.87
CA ILE A 140 -5.03 -4.47 7.79
C ILE A 140 -4.42 -4.84 6.44
N VAL A 141 -5.23 -4.82 5.40
CA VAL A 141 -4.78 -4.99 4.02
C VAL A 141 -4.78 -3.65 3.32
N ARG A 142 -3.68 -3.30 2.65
CA ARG A 142 -3.50 -2.11 1.83
C ARG A 142 -3.38 -2.53 0.39
N ILE A 143 -4.25 -1.99 -0.46
CA ILE A 143 -4.34 -2.37 -1.87
C ILE A 143 -4.02 -1.15 -2.72
N GLY A 144 -3.08 -1.30 -3.64
CA GLY A 144 -2.73 -0.28 -4.62
C GLY A 144 -3.89 0.07 -5.57
N ASP A 145 -3.94 1.31 -6.07
CA ASP A 145 -5.05 1.77 -6.90
C ASP A 145 -4.85 1.55 -8.42
N GLY A 146 -3.68 1.07 -8.83
CA GLY A 146 -3.27 0.91 -10.22
C GLY A 146 -4.16 -0.01 -11.06
N ALA A 147 -4.20 -1.31 -10.76
CA ALA A 147 -5.01 -2.28 -11.50
C ALA A 147 -6.45 -2.34 -10.96
N ARG A 148 -7.25 -1.34 -11.35
CA ARG A 148 -8.58 -1.03 -10.77
C ARG A 148 -9.56 -2.19 -10.68
N ILE A 149 -9.74 -2.94 -11.76
CA ILE A 149 -10.69 -4.08 -11.81
C ILE A 149 -10.23 -5.19 -10.85
N VAL A 150 -8.95 -5.54 -10.90
CA VAL A 150 -8.38 -6.56 -10.02
C VAL A 150 -8.41 -6.10 -8.56
N GLY A 151 -8.05 -4.85 -8.29
CA GLY A 151 -8.10 -4.26 -6.96
C GLY A 151 -9.53 -4.24 -6.40
N ALA A 152 -10.53 -3.93 -7.22
CA ALA A 152 -11.94 -3.99 -6.81
C ALA A 152 -12.36 -5.41 -6.40
N SER A 153 -12.06 -6.42 -7.23
CA SER A 153 -12.33 -7.82 -6.89
C SER A 153 -11.66 -8.23 -5.59
N LEU A 154 -10.37 -7.89 -5.40
CA LEU A 154 -9.65 -8.19 -4.16
C LEU A 154 -10.28 -7.50 -2.93
N ILE A 155 -10.77 -6.25 -3.06
CA ILE A 155 -11.47 -5.57 -1.96
C ILE A 155 -12.75 -6.33 -1.60
N ASP A 156 -13.51 -6.77 -2.60
CA ASP A 156 -14.80 -7.44 -2.40
C ASP A 156 -14.66 -8.87 -1.86
N ASP A 157 -13.53 -9.54 -2.14
CA ASP A 157 -13.23 -10.92 -1.73
C ASP A 157 -12.57 -11.04 -0.34
N LEU A 158 -12.28 -9.92 0.34
CA LEU A 158 -11.56 -9.88 1.61
C LEU A 158 -12.48 -9.51 2.79
N ASP A 159 -12.57 -10.39 3.79
CA ASP A 159 -13.43 -10.22 4.98
C ASP A 159 -12.77 -9.43 6.15
N MET A 160 -11.71 -8.66 5.89
CA MET A 160 -10.96 -7.89 6.89
C MET A 160 -10.84 -6.41 6.51
N PRO A 161 -10.36 -5.52 7.41
CA PRO A 161 -10.20 -4.11 7.08
C PRO A 161 -9.27 -3.90 5.87
N VAL A 162 -9.78 -3.17 4.87
CA VAL A 162 -9.02 -2.80 3.67
C VAL A 162 -8.84 -1.28 3.57
N GLU A 163 -7.65 -0.87 3.18
CA GLU A 163 -7.26 0.49 2.83
C GLU A 163 -6.87 0.55 1.35
N LEU A 164 -7.49 1.45 0.57
CA LEU A 164 -7.08 1.76 -0.79
C LEU A 164 -5.96 2.80 -0.73
N VAL A 165 -4.83 2.51 -1.37
CA VAL A 165 -3.65 3.38 -1.40
C VAL A 165 -3.55 4.06 -2.77
N ASP A 166 -3.49 5.39 -2.76
CA ASP A 166 -3.27 6.19 -3.97
C ASP A 166 -1.79 6.21 -4.34
N GLU A 167 -1.43 5.59 -5.46
CA GLU A 167 -0.07 5.57 -6.00
C GLU A 167 0.16 6.70 -7.04
N THR A 168 -0.89 7.50 -7.30
CA THR A 168 -0.88 8.59 -8.28
C THR A 168 -0.04 9.75 -7.75
N GLY A 169 1.19 9.86 -8.25
CA GLY A 169 2.16 10.87 -7.82
C GLY A 169 3.52 10.31 -7.44
N THR A 170 3.67 8.97 -7.44
CA THR A 170 4.97 8.33 -7.36
C THR A 170 5.44 7.92 -8.75
N THR A 171 6.23 8.75 -9.44
CA THR A 171 6.85 8.39 -10.73
C THR A 171 8.38 8.33 -10.63
N PRO A 172 9.08 7.54 -11.49
CA PRO A 172 8.59 6.64 -12.53
C PRO A 172 8.78 5.15 -12.20
N HIS A 173 7.98 4.32 -12.87
CA HIS A 173 8.19 2.89 -13.03
C HIS A 173 9.68 2.55 -13.22
N LEU A 174 10.21 1.73 -12.33
CA LEU A 174 11.43 0.98 -12.63
C LEU A 174 11.18 0.23 -13.94
N GLY A 175 12.04 0.50 -14.92
CA GLY A 175 11.80 0.17 -16.31
C GLY A 175 11.44 -1.29 -16.56
N THR A 176 10.88 -1.50 -17.75
CA THR A 176 10.60 -2.78 -18.41
C THR A 176 11.83 -3.72 -18.34
N GLY A 177 11.99 -4.45 -17.23
CA GLY A 177 13.22 -5.23 -17.03
C GLY A 177 13.24 -6.22 -15.85
N ALA A 178 12.48 -6.00 -14.77
CA ALA A 178 12.48 -6.91 -13.61
C ALA A 178 11.10 -7.59 -13.43
N ARG A 179 10.69 -8.43 -14.39
CA ARG A 179 9.44 -9.21 -14.27
C ARG A 179 9.50 -10.11 -13.02
N GLY A 180 8.67 -9.77 -12.03
CA GLY A 180 8.42 -10.56 -10.81
C GLY A 180 8.83 -9.87 -9.50
N MET A 181 9.96 -9.15 -9.49
CA MET A 181 10.41 -8.44 -8.27
C MET A 181 9.78 -7.05 -8.14
N GLY A 182 9.36 -6.44 -9.26
CA GLY A 182 8.72 -5.12 -9.28
C GLY A 182 7.45 -5.10 -8.43
N ASP A 183 6.55 -6.05 -8.67
CA ASP A 183 5.25 -6.11 -8.00
C ASP A 183 5.38 -6.41 -6.50
N VAL A 184 6.38 -7.23 -6.11
CA VAL A 184 6.68 -7.50 -4.70
C VAL A 184 7.23 -6.25 -3.99
N LEU A 185 8.12 -5.50 -4.64
CA LEU A 185 8.62 -4.23 -4.09
C LEU A 185 7.51 -3.18 -4.01
N ALA A 186 6.61 -3.14 -5.01
CA ALA A 186 5.43 -2.28 -4.99
C ALA A 186 4.53 -2.63 -3.80
N ALA A 187 4.27 -3.92 -3.56
CA ALA A 187 3.51 -4.38 -2.39
C ALA A 187 4.12 -3.92 -1.06
N VAL A 188 5.46 -3.98 -0.91
CA VAL A 188 6.14 -3.43 0.29
C VAL A 188 5.92 -1.93 0.43
N ASN A 189 5.97 -1.18 -0.67
CA ASN A 189 5.73 0.26 -0.64
C ASN A 189 4.27 0.58 -0.28
N ILE A 190 3.31 -0.13 -0.88
CA ILE A 190 1.87 -0.01 -0.59
C ILE A 190 1.62 -0.29 0.90
N ALA A 191 2.25 -1.32 1.47
CA ALA A 191 2.14 -1.62 2.89
C ALA A 191 2.63 -0.47 3.80
N ARG A 192 3.54 0.38 3.34
CA ARG A 192 4.10 1.49 4.14
C ARG A 192 3.29 2.78 4.05
N LEU A 193 2.46 2.92 3.01
CA LEU A 193 1.71 4.14 2.77
C LEU A 193 0.41 4.19 3.56
N ALA A 194 -0.07 5.40 3.82
CA ALA A 194 -1.41 5.63 4.32
C ALA A 194 -2.44 5.35 3.20
N GLY A 195 -3.50 4.62 3.52
CA GLY A 195 -4.65 4.46 2.61
C GLY A 195 -5.95 4.99 3.19
N GLU A 196 -6.98 5.00 2.35
CA GLU A 196 -8.36 5.31 2.72
C GLU A 196 -9.14 4.03 2.98
N ARG A 197 -9.85 3.93 4.10
CA ARG A 197 -10.66 2.74 4.40
C ARG A 197 -11.79 2.57 3.38
N VAL A 198 -11.88 1.38 2.83
CA VAL A 198 -12.90 0.99 1.85
C VAL A 198 -13.53 -0.33 2.26
N THR A 199 -14.80 -0.51 1.92
CA THR A 199 -15.50 -1.78 2.11
C THR A 199 -15.80 -2.47 0.77
N GLN A 200 -15.96 -1.68 -0.30
CA GLN A 200 -16.25 -2.14 -1.66
C GLN A 200 -15.78 -1.08 -2.65
N ARG A 201 -15.53 -1.47 -3.91
CA ARG A 201 -15.13 -0.53 -4.97
C ARG A 201 -15.81 -0.86 -6.30
N THR A 202 -16.90 -0.17 -6.63
CA THR A 202 -17.55 -0.33 -7.94
C THR A 202 -16.76 0.42 -9.03
N ILE A 203 -16.36 -0.29 -10.09
CA ILE A 203 -15.63 0.27 -11.22
C ILE A 203 -16.42 0.01 -12.51
N GLU A 204 -16.63 1.06 -13.30
CA GLU A 204 -17.08 0.90 -14.69
C GLU A 204 -15.84 0.68 -15.58
N PRO A 205 -15.70 -0.47 -16.24
CA PRO A 205 -14.53 -0.77 -17.06
C PRO A 205 -14.40 0.18 -18.24
N THR A 206 -13.19 0.68 -18.48
CA THR A 206 -12.89 1.43 -19.71
C THR A 206 -12.73 0.48 -20.90
N ALA A 207 -12.88 1.01 -22.11
CA ALA A 207 -12.64 0.23 -23.34
C ALA A 207 -11.25 -0.42 -23.34
N GLY A 208 -10.21 0.29 -22.89
CA GLY A 208 -8.85 -0.23 -22.81
C GLY A 208 -8.70 -1.39 -21.81
N GLU A 209 -9.39 -1.34 -20.66
CA GLU A 209 -9.39 -2.44 -19.70
C GLU A 209 -10.13 -3.67 -20.24
N LEU A 210 -11.25 -3.47 -20.95
CA LEU A 210 -11.96 -4.56 -21.62
C LEU A 210 -11.08 -5.20 -22.71
N ASP A 211 -10.33 -4.41 -23.47
CA ASP A 211 -9.39 -4.92 -24.48
C ASP A 211 -8.27 -5.75 -23.84
N VAL A 212 -7.79 -5.39 -22.66
CA VAL A 212 -6.83 -6.19 -21.90
C VAL A 212 -7.43 -7.54 -21.48
N ILE A 213 -8.68 -7.56 -21.00
CA ILE A 213 -9.39 -8.80 -20.63
C ILE A 213 -9.55 -9.70 -21.86
N LYS A 214 -9.99 -9.14 -22.99
CA LYS A 214 -10.13 -9.85 -24.26
C LYS A 214 -8.79 -10.44 -24.71
N ALA A 215 -7.73 -9.64 -24.75
CA ALA A 215 -6.39 -10.12 -25.11
C ALA A 215 -5.94 -11.28 -24.21
N ARG A 216 -6.20 -11.19 -22.90
CA ARG A 216 -5.88 -12.26 -21.94
C ARG A 216 -6.69 -13.53 -22.19
N SER A 217 -7.97 -13.41 -22.53
CA SER A 217 -8.79 -14.58 -22.90
C SER A 217 -8.20 -15.30 -24.12
N ARG A 218 -7.68 -14.55 -25.09
CA ARG A 218 -7.01 -15.09 -26.27
C ARG A 218 -5.75 -15.87 -25.92
N GLU A 219 -4.91 -15.36 -25.02
CA GLU A 219 -3.70 -16.02 -24.53
C GLU A 219 -3.97 -17.31 -23.74
N ARG A 220 -5.05 -17.32 -22.93
CA ARG A 220 -5.47 -18.47 -22.12
C ARG A 220 -6.15 -19.55 -22.96
N SER A 221 -6.77 -19.15 -24.06
CA SER A 221 -7.52 -20.04 -24.93
C SER A 221 -6.60 -21.02 -25.68
N PRO A 222 -6.86 -22.34 -25.62
CA PRO A 222 -6.08 -23.32 -26.37
C PRO A 222 -6.22 -23.17 -27.89
N THR A 223 -7.23 -22.43 -28.36
CA THR A 223 -7.48 -22.14 -29.77
C THR A 223 -7.23 -20.68 -30.14
N ASN A 224 -6.53 -19.92 -29.27
CA ASN A 224 -6.22 -18.50 -29.48
C ASN A 224 -7.48 -17.66 -29.80
N ARG A 225 -8.57 -17.95 -29.09
CA ARG A 225 -9.88 -17.31 -29.26
C ARG A 225 -10.13 -16.26 -28.19
N GLU A 226 -10.64 -15.12 -28.62
CA GLU A 226 -10.99 -13.97 -27.80
C GLU A 226 -12.48 -13.98 -27.45
N ILE A 227 -12.84 -13.61 -26.23
CA ILE A 227 -14.24 -13.41 -25.81
C ILE A 227 -14.79 -12.09 -26.35
N ASP A 228 -16.12 -11.98 -26.49
CA ASP A 228 -16.75 -10.73 -26.90
C ASP A 228 -16.81 -9.68 -25.78
N GLU A 229 -17.34 -8.50 -26.10
CA GLU A 229 -17.42 -7.40 -25.14
C GLU A 229 -18.42 -7.63 -24.01
N VAL A 230 -19.46 -8.43 -24.22
CA VAL A 230 -20.45 -8.73 -23.18
C VAL A 230 -19.79 -9.59 -22.12
N LEU A 231 -19.18 -10.70 -22.54
CA LEU A 231 -18.42 -11.58 -21.65
C LEU A 231 -17.24 -10.86 -21.00
N ALA A 232 -16.56 -9.96 -21.71
CA ALA A 232 -15.48 -9.17 -21.12
C ALA A 232 -15.98 -8.23 -20.00
N ARG A 233 -17.21 -7.70 -20.10
CA ARG A 233 -17.82 -6.90 -19.03
C ARG A 233 -18.20 -7.76 -17.83
N GLU A 234 -18.76 -8.95 -18.05
CA GLU A 234 -19.11 -9.89 -16.97
C GLU A 234 -17.85 -10.33 -16.21
N VAL A 235 -16.74 -10.59 -16.92
CA VAL A 235 -15.45 -10.85 -16.30
C VAL A 235 -14.94 -9.64 -15.51
N ALA A 236 -15.09 -8.43 -16.05
CA ALA A 236 -14.68 -7.21 -15.37
C ALA A 236 -15.53 -6.89 -14.12
N ALA A 237 -16.78 -7.35 -14.09
CA ALA A 237 -17.68 -7.22 -12.95
C ALA A 237 -17.45 -8.31 -11.88
N GLY A 238 -16.55 -9.27 -12.14
CA GLY A 238 -16.33 -10.42 -11.25
C GLY A 238 -17.41 -11.50 -11.34
N GLU A 239 -18.32 -11.41 -12.31
CA GLU A 239 -19.42 -12.37 -12.48
C GLU A 239 -18.94 -13.68 -13.13
N LEU A 240 -17.90 -13.61 -13.95
CA LEU A 240 -17.28 -14.76 -14.61
C LEU A 240 -15.76 -14.71 -14.49
N THR A 241 -15.13 -15.87 -14.35
CA THR A 241 -13.70 -16.02 -14.64
C THR A 241 -13.46 -16.03 -16.16
N ILE A 242 -12.21 -15.77 -16.59
CA ILE A 242 -11.82 -15.89 -18.01
C ILE A 242 -12.09 -17.29 -18.55
N GLU A 243 -11.95 -18.31 -17.70
CA GLU A 243 -12.14 -19.71 -18.09
C GLU A 243 -13.62 -20.03 -18.30
N GLU A 244 -14.51 -19.52 -17.44
CA GLU A 244 -15.96 -19.62 -17.59
C GLU A 244 -16.45 -18.84 -18.82
N ALA A 245 -15.99 -17.59 -18.99
CA ALA A 245 -16.33 -16.79 -20.17
C ALA A 245 -15.87 -17.46 -21.48
N LEU A 246 -14.70 -18.11 -21.48
CA LEU A 246 -14.26 -18.91 -22.63
C LEU A 246 -15.12 -20.15 -22.83
N ALA A 247 -15.63 -20.79 -21.77
CA ALA A 247 -16.54 -21.92 -21.91
C ALA A 247 -17.86 -21.47 -22.56
N GLU A 248 -18.48 -20.39 -22.07
CA GLU A 248 -19.75 -19.86 -22.60
C GLU A 248 -19.64 -19.39 -24.05
N HIS A 249 -18.53 -18.75 -24.42
CA HIS A 249 -18.29 -18.33 -25.80
C HIS A 249 -18.17 -19.51 -26.79
N ARG A 250 -18.06 -20.78 -26.36
CA ARG A 250 -18.14 -21.95 -27.27
C ARG A 250 -19.57 -22.30 -27.66
N ASP A 251 -20.53 -21.95 -26.81
CA ASP A 251 -21.91 -22.38 -26.94
C ASP A 251 -22.80 -21.32 -27.61
N SER A 252 -22.21 -20.19 -28.03
CA SER A 252 -22.82 -19.11 -28.82
C SER A 252 -22.31 -19.09 -30.25
#